data_AF-A0A9W7GE91-F1
#
_entry.id   AF-A0A9W7GE91-F1
#
_cell.length_a   1.000
_cell.length_b   1.000
_cell.length_c   1.000
_cell.angle_alpha   90.00
_cell.angle_beta   90.00
_cell.angle_gamma   90.00
#
_symmetry.space_group_name_H-M   'P 1'
#
loop_
_entity.id
_entity.type
_entity.pdbx_description
1 polymer ?
#
loop_
_entity_poly.entity_id
_entity_poly.type
_entity_poly.pdbx_seq_one_letter_code
_entity_poly.pdbx_strand_id
1 'polypeptide(L)'
;MSTKERASSEAMIEMSDGSNNPMQADLSSPIEDLESSVPEQESEEVKKSRLSRVNNVIQKVLMTPIIPDGPWTLPPSLSFGSHTHIPRYFISVCKFSIYSYYFTLFTHWMIRELNYEHDPTYEWDVFLTYDLHSSALDLFVFFVVGRLWSDGRCGVDSLGFILPSATGAWFFSAMAEWPWARHNVSMHQIMCMWPDKLFVFVGFMSSCFAFVSFMHVYKGFKDGIIFGRLLEFSFTFLVFAYPIGASPFFHFHHWFAAWLVGMHFNQKYWWSYTVLALCFGVYVNGIAGYGRDSLLGCQMAYYNSKQQKCGHLKSEETVFCFYEELPTGYNTSVNFETLNSTIEGNQFFGFGEPQPLDWRNCSAGGGGH
;
A
#
# COMPACT_ATOMS: atom_id res chain seq x y z
N MET A 1 -30.41 -24.80 5.07
CA MET A 1 -30.76 -23.44 5.54
C MET A 1 -30.58 -22.51 4.35
N SER A 2 -31.71 -22.08 3.78
CA SER A 2 -31.97 -21.03 2.77
C SER A 2 -30.92 -20.73 1.68
N THR A 3 -31.07 -21.38 0.53
CA THR A 3 -30.73 -20.86 -0.81
C THR A 3 -31.59 -19.65 -1.15
N LYS A 4 -31.01 -18.56 -1.69
CA LYS A 4 -31.77 -17.43 -2.23
C LYS A 4 -31.35 -17.20 -3.68
N GLU A 5 -32.16 -17.76 -4.57
CA GLU A 5 -32.20 -17.47 -5.99
C GLU A 5 -32.64 -16.01 -6.22
N ARG A 6 -32.06 -15.35 -7.22
CA ARG A 6 -32.67 -14.15 -7.82
C ARG A 6 -32.46 -14.21 -9.32
N ALA A 7 -33.51 -14.65 -10.01
CA ALA A 7 -33.66 -14.61 -11.44
C ALA A 7 -34.52 -13.40 -11.85
N SER A 8 -34.25 -12.90 -13.06
CA SER A 8 -35.14 -12.16 -13.99
C SER A 8 -35.64 -10.77 -13.54
N SER A 9 -35.90 -9.79 -14.41
CA SER A 9 -36.27 -9.84 -15.83
C SER A 9 -36.11 -8.46 -16.48
N GLU A 10 -35.96 -8.51 -17.80
CA GLU A 10 -36.02 -7.45 -18.80
C GLU A 10 -37.27 -6.55 -18.70
N ALA A 11 -37.12 -5.27 -19.10
CA ALA A 11 -38.19 -4.46 -19.66
C ALA A 11 -37.60 -3.38 -20.59
N MET A 12 -37.51 -3.73 -21.87
CA MET A 12 -37.53 -2.81 -23.02
C MET A 12 -39.00 -2.65 -23.47
N ILE A 13 -39.26 -1.67 -24.36
CA ILE A 13 -40.53 -1.25 -25.01
C ILE A 13 -41.11 0.02 -24.35
N GLU A 14 -41.52 1.10 -25.01
CA GLU A 14 -41.33 1.69 -26.35
C GLU A 14 -42.09 3.04 -26.31
N MET A 15 -41.65 4.01 -27.12
CA MET A 15 -42.39 5.11 -27.76
C MET A 15 -43.65 5.75 -27.10
N SER A 16 -43.62 7.08 -27.01
CA SER A 16 -44.74 7.90 -27.53
C SER A 16 -44.29 9.32 -27.85
N ASP A 17 -44.50 9.69 -29.11
CA ASP A 17 -44.54 11.04 -29.65
C ASP A 17 -45.59 11.92 -28.95
N GLY A 18 -45.36 13.24 -29.01
CA GLY A 18 -46.33 14.28 -28.67
C GLY A 18 -45.69 15.66 -28.85
N SER A 19 -45.64 16.20 -30.07
CA SER A 19 -46.63 17.13 -30.63
C SER A 19 -46.70 18.50 -29.92
N ASN A 20 -46.20 19.51 -30.63
CA ASN A 20 -46.77 20.85 -30.83
C ASN A 20 -47.05 21.74 -29.61
N ASN A 21 -46.30 22.85 -29.53
CA ASN A 21 -46.90 24.18 -29.36
C ASN A 21 -45.94 25.30 -29.81
N PRO A 22 -46.30 26.11 -30.82
CA PRO A 22 -45.69 27.41 -31.03
C PRO A 22 -46.51 28.45 -30.27
N MET A 23 -45.91 29.12 -29.27
CA MET A 23 -46.50 30.33 -28.71
C MET A 23 -45.46 31.44 -28.75
N GLN A 24 -45.55 32.23 -29.81
CA GLN A 24 -45.06 33.59 -29.87
C GLN A 24 -45.70 34.39 -28.73
N ALA A 25 -44.86 34.92 -27.84
CA ALA A 25 -45.21 36.06 -27.02
C ALA A 25 -44.16 37.15 -27.30
N ASP A 26 -44.60 38.11 -28.10
CA ASP A 26 -44.02 39.44 -28.20
C ASP A 26 -43.94 40.06 -26.80
N LEU A 27 -42.73 40.32 -26.33
CA LEU A 27 -42.50 41.26 -25.24
C LEU A 27 -41.26 42.09 -25.59
N SER A 28 -41.50 43.10 -26.42
CA SER A 28 -40.63 44.25 -26.57
C SER A 28 -40.65 45.08 -25.28
N SER A 29 -39.64 44.90 -24.44
CA SER A 29 -39.25 45.92 -23.45
C SER A 29 -37.92 46.56 -23.89
N PRO A 30 -37.81 47.90 -23.84
CA PRO A 30 -36.54 48.57 -24.07
C PRO A 30 -35.70 48.43 -22.79
N ILE A 31 -34.73 47.52 -22.80
CA ILE A 31 -33.63 47.56 -21.82
C ILE A 31 -32.65 48.61 -22.35
N GLU A 32 -32.86 49.84 -21.90
CA GLU A 32 -31.86 50.89 -21.89
C GLU A 32 -30.67 50.45 -21.03
N ASP A 33 -29.47 50.63 -21.59
CA ASP A 33 -28.21 50.89 -20.89
C ASP A 33 -27.81 49.93 -19.75
N LEU A 34 -27.60 48.66 -20.10
CA LEU A 34 -26.55 47.90 -19.40
C LEU A 34 -25.21 48.33 -19.98
N GLU A 35 -24.59 49.32 -19.34
CA GLU A 35 -23.17 49.62 -19.47
C GLU A 35 -22.40 48.29 -19.50
N SER A 36 -21.82 48.01 -20.67
CA SER A 36 -20.74 47.06 -20.86
C SER A 36 -19.59 47.49 -19.95
N SER A 37 -19.69 47.11 -18.67
CA SER A 37 -18.58 47.10 -17.73
C SER A 37 -17.59 46.09 -18.29
N VAL A 38 -16.67 46.63 -19.09
CA VAL A 38 -15.47 45.95 -19.57
C VAL A 38 -14.93 45.18 -18.37
N PRO A 39 -14.82 43.84 -18.42
CA PRO A 39 -14.29 43.07 -17.30
C PRO A 39 -12.89 43.64 -17.06
N GLU A 40 -12.77 44.36 -15.94
CA GLU A 40 -11.56 45.00 -15.49
C GLU A 40 -10.47 43.95 -15.59
N GLN A 41 -9.51 44.18 -16.48
CA GLN A 41 -8.47 43.21 -16.80
C GLN A 41 -7.65 43.00 -15.53
N GLU A 42 -8.08 42.04 -14.70
CA GLU A 42 -7.45 41.73 -13.44
C GLU A 42 -6.01 41.37 -13.77
N SER A 43 -5.08 42.24 -13.32
CA SER A 43 -3.69 42.12 -13.72
C SER A 43 -3.16 40.74 -13.30
N GLU A 44 -2.31 40.15 -14.14
CA GLU A 44 -1.72 38.84 -13.88
C GLU A 44 -1.02 38.75 -12.51
N GLU A 45 -0.58 39.88 -11.96
CA GLU A 45 -0.02 39.97 -10.61
C GLU A 45 -1.07 39.72 -9.51
N VAL A 46 -2.29 40.25 -9.66
CA VAL A 46 -3.38 40.03 -8.69
C VAL A 46 -3.80 38.56 -8.73
N LYS A 47 -3.89 37.95 -9.91
CA LYS A 47 -4.17 36.50 -10.05
C LYS A 47 -3.09 35.66 -9.39
N LYS A 48 -1.80 35.94 -9.65
CA LYS A 48 -0.67 35.24 -9.01
C LYS A 48 -0.68 35.39 -7.49
N SER A 49 -0.98 36.60 -6.99
CA SER A 49 -1.10 36.88 -5.56
C SER A 49 -2.25 36.11 -4.90
N ARG A 50 -3.43 36.08 -5.54
CA ARG A 50 -4.59 35.30 -5.09
C ARG A 50 -4.29 33.80 -5.08
N LEU A 51 -3.70 33.26 -6.15
CA LEU A 51 -3.30 31.84 -6.23
C LEU A 51 -2.27 31.48 -5.15
N SER A 52 -1.27 32.34 -4.90
CA SER A 52 -0.31 32.17 -3.82
C SER A 52 -1.00 32.13 -2.45
N ARG A 53 -1.95 33.04 -2.20
CA ARG A 53 -2.71 33.08 -0.94
C ARG A 53 -3.56 31.82 -0.75
N VAL A 54 -4.28 31.37 -1.78
CA VAL A 54 -5.09 30.14 -1.72
C VAL A 54 -4.22 28.92 -1.46
N ASN A 55 -3.08 28.79 -2.16
CA ASN A 55 -2.12 27.71 -1.94
C ASN A 55 -1.58 27.71 -0.52
N ASN A 56 -1.28 28.89 0.05
CA ASN A 56 -0.81 29.00 1.43
C ASN A 56 -1.88 28.59 2.45
N VAL A 57 -3.16 28.91 2.21
CA VAL A 57 -4.26 28.50 3.10
C VAL A 57 -4.46 27.00 3.04
N ILE A 58 -4.52 26.40 1.84
CA ILE A 58 -4.67 24.95 1.66
C ILE A 58 -3.51 24.21 2.31
N GLN A 59 -2.27 24.65 2.06
CA GLN A 59 -1.10 24.06 2.70
C GLN A 59 -1.18 24.19 4.22
N LYS A 60 -1.59 25.34 4.75
CA LYS A 60 -1.72 25.50 6.20
C LYS A 60 -2.75 24.53 6.78
N VAL A 61 -3.92 24.39 6.16
CA VAL A 61 -4.97 23.45 6.63
C VAL A 61 -4.49 22.00 6.55
N LEU A 62 -3.91 21.59 5.42
CA LEU A 62 -3.45 20.21 5.24
C LEU A 62 -2.30 19.84 6.18
N MET A 63 -1.45 20.80 6.51
CA MET A 63 -0.22 20.57 7.26
C MET A 63 -0.35 20.86 8.76
N THR A 64 -1.49 21.40 9.22
CA THR A 64 -1.74 21.64 10.65
C THR A 64 -2.05 20.31 11.33
N PRO A 65 -1.31 19.92 12.38
CA PRO A 65 -1.62 18.71 13.13
C PRO A 65 -2.95 18.88 13.88
N ILE A 66 -3.78 17.83 13.90
CA ILE A 66 -5.08 17.85 14.62
C ILE A 66 -4.83 18.06 16.13
N ILE A 67 -3.82 17.40 16.68
CA ILE A 67 -3.40 17.56 18.07
C ILE A 67 -2.14 18.44 18.06
N PRO A 68 -2.09 19.58 18.77
CA PRO A 68 -0.90 20.42 18.77
C PRO A 68 0.36 19.68 19.24
N ASP A 69 1.48 19.89 18.55
CA ASP A 69 2.81 19.37 18.96
C ASP A 69 3.46 20.22 20.07
N GLY A 70 2.70 21.12 20.69
CA GLY A 70 3.21 22.07 21.69
C GLY A 70 3.83 21.37 22.90
N PRO A 71 4.66 22.09 23.70
CA PRO A 71 5.20 21.53 24.93
C PRO A 71 4.04 21.17 25.87
N TRP A 72 3.80 19.86 26.03
CA TRP A 72 2.81 19.37 26.98
C TRP A 72 3.44 19.48 28.37
N THR A 73 3.03 20.51 29.11
CA THR A 73 3.32 20.57 30.55
C THR A 73 2.42 19.56 31.24
N LEU A 74 3.02 18.60 31.94
CA LEU A 74 2.26 17.68 32.79
C LEU A 74 1.47 18.49 33.83
N PRO A 75 0.23 18.05 34.18
CA PRO A 75 -0.51 18.68 35.25
C PRO A 75 0.33 18.65 36.55
N PRO A 76 0.24 19.67 37.41
CA PRO A 76 1.06 19.77 38.63
C PRO A 76 0.96 18.55 39.55
N SER A 77 -0.16 17.83 39.52
CA SER A 77 -0.38 16.59 40.28
C SER A 77 0.48 15.41 39.83
N LEU A 78 1.03 15.45 38.62
CA LEU A 78 1.90 14.43 38.05
C LEU A 78 3.37 14.89 37.93
N SER A 79 3.68 16.14 38.29
CA SER A 79 5.05 16.65 38.23
C SER A 79 5.80 16.33 39.53
N PHE A 80 6.65 15.30 39.51
CA PHE A 80 7.58 14.99 40.58
C PHE A 80 8.82 15.91 40.51
N GLY A 81 8.64 17.20 40.84
CA GLY A 81 9.73 18.18 40.87
C GLY A 81 10.19 18.67 39.48
N SER A 82 10.68 19.91 39.43
CA SER A 82 11.21 20.66 38.27
C SER A 82 10.59 20.31 36.89
N HIS A 83 9.69 21.17 36.37
CA HIS A 83 9.09 21.14 35.03
C HIS A 83 9.77 20.19 34.01
N THR A 84 9.43 18.91 34.07
CA THR A 84 9.92 17.91 33.11
C THR A 84 9.14 18.09 31.83
N HIS A 85 9.73 18.73 30.83
CA HIS A 85 9.16 18.81 29.49
C HIS A 85 9.21 17.43 28.84
N ILE A 86 8.04 16.92 28.42
CA ILE A 86 7.99 15.70 27.62
C ILE A 86 8.69 15.99 26.28
N PRO A 87 9.70 15.19 25.88
CA PRO A 87 10.38 15.42 24.62
C PRO A 87 9.40 15.29 23.44
N ARG A 88 9.47 16.20 22.47
CA ARG A 88 8.58 16.20 21.29
C ARG A 88 8.61 14.87 20.54
N TYR A 89 9.79 14.27 20.38
CA TYR A 89 9.93 12.98 19.69
C TYR A 89 9.09 11.87 20.35
N PHE A 90 8.92 11.90 21.68
CA PHE A 90 8.10 10.92 22.40
C PHE A 90 6.63 11.07 22.04
N ILE A 91 6.13 12.30 21.99
CA ILE A 91 4.75 12.60 21.56
C ILE A 91 4.54 12.16 20.11
N SER A 92 5.50 12.45 19.22
CA SER A 92 5.43 12.02 17.81
C SER A 92 5.41 10.50 17.66
N VAL A 93 6.23 9.77 18.43
CA VAL A 93 6.20 8.29 18.46
C VAL A 93 4.83 7.80 18.92
N CYS A 94 4.32 8.31 20.05
CA CYS A 94 3.02 7.90 20.58
C CYS A 94 1.89 8.15 19.59
N LYS A 95 1.85 9.34 18.97
CA LYS A 95 0.87 9.67 17.92
C LYS A 95 0.97 8.70 16.74
N PHE A 96 2.18 8.45 16.26
CA PHE A 96 2.39 7.57 15.11
C PHE A 96 2.02 6.12 15.42
N SER A 97 2.36 5.61 16.61
CA SER A 97 2.00 4.26 17.05
C SER A 97 0.48 4.09 17.18
N ILE A 98 -0.19 5.06 17.84
CA ILE A 98 -1.66 5.06 17.97
C ILE A 98 -2.31 5.11 16.60
N TYR A 99 -1.88 6.04 15.75
CA TYR A 99 -2.38 6.19 14.39
C TYR A 99 -2.20 4.89 13.59
N SER A 100 -1.00 4.31 13.58
CA SER A 100 -0.69 3.09 12.83
C SER A 100 -1.53 1.91 13.29
N TYR A 101 -1.74 1.74 14.60
CA TYR A 101 -2.57 0.68 15.15
C TYR A 101 -4.03 0.79 14.68
N TYR A 102 -4.66 1.96 14.88
CA TYR A 102 -6.05 2.17 14.47
C TYR A 102 -6.22 2.17 12.95
N PHE A 103 -5.23 2.66 12.20
CA PHE A 103 -5.26 2.66 10.75
C PHE A 103 -5.12 1.24 10.18
N THR A 104 -4.30 0.39 10.79
CA THR A 104 -4.21 -1.04 10.43
C THR A 104 -5.52 -1.75 10.74
N LEU A 105 -6.09 -1.55 11.94
CA LEU A 105 -7.39 -2.11 12.32
C LEU A 105 -8.51 -1.68 11.34
N PHE A 106 -8.58 -0.38 11.04
CA PHE A 106 -9.56 0.15 10.10
C PHE A 106 -9.38 -0.44 8.69
N THR A 107 -8.14 -0.51 8.20
CA THR A 107 -7.84 -1.09 6.88
C THR A 107 -8.18 -2.58 6.83
N HIS A 108 -7.90 -3.31 7.90
CA HIS A 108 -8.25 -4.74 8.04
C HIS A 108 -9.76 -4.97 8.00
N TRP A 109 -10.53 -4.14 8.71
CA TRP A 109 -11.99 -4.16 8.64
C TRP A 109 -12.50 -3.79 7.24
N MET A 110 -12.00 -2.70 6.65
CA MET A 110 -12.41 -2.20 5.34
C MET A 110 -12.21 -3.25 4.24
N ILE A 111 -11.05 -3.91 4.20
CA ILE A 111 -10.73 -4.96 3.21
C ILE A 111 -11.78 -6.08 3.24
N ARG A 112 -12.17 -6.52 4.44
CA ARG A 112 -13.16 -7.60 4.63
C ARG A 112 -14.58 -7.15 4.33
N GLU A 113 -14.98 -5.98 4.80
CA GLU A 113 -16.32 -5.44 4.58
C GLU A 113 -16.61 -5.22 3.09
N LEU A 114 -15.60 -4.74 2.35
CA LEU A 114 -15.70 -4.52 0.90
C LEU A 114 -15.38 -5.77 0.08
N ASN A 115 -15.05 -6.89 0.74
CA ASN A 115 -14.66 -8.15 0.12
C ASN A 115 -13.55 -7.97 -0.94
N TYR A 116 -12.56 -7.13 -0.64
CA TYR A 116 -11.35 -7.01 -1.43
C TYR A 116 -10.48 -8.27 -1.28
N GLU A 117 -9.60 -8.54 -2.24
CA GLU A 117 -8.64 -9.65 -2.15
C GLU A 117 -7.83 -9.61 -0.83
N HIS A 118 -7.86 -10.71 -0.09
CA HIS A 118 -7.19 -10.89 1.19
C HIS A 118 -7.01 -12.38 1.52
N ASP A 119 -6.18 -12.69 2.52
CA ASP A 119 -6.12 -14.04 3.09
C ASP A 119 -7.32 -14.24 4.05
N PRO A 120 -8.27 -15.15 3.73
CA PRO A 120 -9.45 -15.37 4.56
C PRO A 120 -9.12 -16.02 5.91
N THR A 121 -7.94 -16.62 6.06
CA THR A 121 -7.49 -17.24 7.32
C THR A 121 -6.77 -16.25 8.23
N TYR A 122 -6.41 -15.08 7.71
CA TYR A 122 -5.71 -14.06 8.46
C TYR A 122 -6.68 -13.21 9.27
N GLU A 123 -7.00 -13.60 10.49
CA GLU A 123 -7.88 -12.82 11.37
C GLU A 123 -7.11 -11.78 12.20
N TRP A 124 -7.82 -10.82 12.80
CA TRP A 124 -7.21 -9.82 13.68
C TRP A 124 -6.46 -10.46 14.87
N ASP A 125 -6.97 -11.56 15.41
CA ASP A 125 -6.32 -12.29 16.50
C ASP A 125 -4.98 -12.92 16.06
N VAL A 126 -4.90 -13.36 14.79
CA VAL A 126 -3.66 -13.86 14.17
C VAL A 126 -2.64 -12.72 14.06
N PHE A 127 -3.06 -11.54 13.61
CA PHE A 127 -2.20 -10.34 13.59
C PHE A 127 -1.66 -10.01 14.99
N LEU A 128 -2.52 -9.92 15.99
CA LEU A 128 -2.12 -9.60 17.37
C LEU A 128 -1.13 -10.61 17.93
N THR A 129 -1.31 -11.90 17.63
CA THR A 129 -0.50 -12.98 18.18
C THR A 129 0.86 -13.10 17.50
N TYR A 130 0.93 -12.99 16.17
CA TYR A 130 2.14 -13.32 15.42
C TYR A 130 2.85 -12.12 14.79
N ASP A 131 2.10 -11.11 14.38
CA ASP A 131 2.64 -10.04 13.53
C ASP A 131 2.77 -8.71 14.24
N LEU A 132 2.06 -8.48 15.35
CA LEU A 132 2.05 -7.19 16.04
C LEU A 132 3.45 -6.70 16.40
N HIS A 133 4.30 -7.58 16.97
CA HIS A 133 5.65 -7.21 17.38
C HIS A 133 6.54 -6.87 16.17
N SER A 134 6.49 -7.70 15.13
CA SER A 134 7.27 -7.48 13.90
C SER A 134 6.82 -6.23 13.17
N SER A 135 5.50 -6.02 13.06
CA SER A 135 4.90 -4.82 12.48
C SER A 135 5.27 -3.58 13.31
N ALA A 136 5.21 -3.66 14.64
CA ALA A 136 5.63 -2.55 15.51
C ALA A 136 7.10 -2.18 15.31
N LEU A 137 7.99 -3.16 15.09
CA LEU A 137 9.39 -2.90 14.76
C LEU A 137 9.54 -2.22 13.40
N ASP A 138 8.86 -2.74 12.37
CA ASP A 138 8.89 -2.17 11.03
C ASP A 138 8.34 -0.72 11.04
N LEU A 139 7.27 -0.46 11.80
CA LEU A 139 6.72 0.88 12.04
C LEU A 139 7.71 1.79 12.78
N PHE A 140 8.40 1.27 13.79
CA PHE A 140 9.42 2.04 14.50
C PHE A 140 10.60 2.42 13.58
N VAL A 141 11.08 1.49 12.75
CA VAL A 141 12.11 1.76 11.74
C VAL A 141 11.61 2.81 10.74
N PHE A 142 10.37 2.65 10.24
CA PHE A 142 9.75 3.61 9.34
C PHE A 142 9.67 5.01 9.96
N PHE A 143 9.34 5.10 11.26
CA PHE A 143 9.29 6.36 12.00
C PHE A 143 10.68 7.02 12.12
N VAL A 144 11.70 6.24 12.47
CA VAL A 144 13.08 6.73 12.68
C VAL A 144 13.72 7.14 11.36
N VAL A 145 13.74 6.23 10.37
CA VAL A 145 14.34 6.47 9.04
C VAL A 145 13.53 7.52 8.29
N GLY A 146 12.20 7.41 8.35
CA GLY A 146 11.26 8.40 7.81
C GLY A 146 11.37 9.77 8.46
N ARG A 147 12.09 9.91 9.59
CA ARG A 147 12.29 11.16 10.34
C ARG A 147 10.95 11.84 10.68
N LEU A 148 9.96 11.05 11.07
CA LEU A 148 8.64 11.56 11.46
C LEU A 148 8.68 12.33 12.80
N TRP A 149 9.78 12.20 13.56
CA TRP A 149 10.09 12.99 14.75
C TRP A 149 10.72 14.36 14.45
N SER A 150 11.17 14.62 13.22
CA SER A 150 11.97 15.81 12.90
C SER A 150 11.17 17.10 13.08
N ASP A 151 11.80 18.08 13.71
CA ASP A 151 11.25 19.43 13.78
C ASP A 151 11.02 20.02 12.38
N GLY A 152 9.95 20.81 12.26
CA GLY A 152 9.55 21.45 11.01
C GLY A 152 8.75 20.58 10.04
N ARG A 153 8.43 19.33 10.41
CA ARG A 153 7.48 18.51 9.66
C ARG A 153 6.06 18.65 10.17
N CYS A 154 5.14 18.29 9.29
CA CYS A 154 3.74 18.13 9.62
C CYS A 154 3.58 16.90 10.50
N GLY A 155 2.73 17.00 11.53
CA GLY A 155 2.44 15.87 12.39
C GLY A 155 1.79 14.73 11.61
N VAL A 156 2.00 13.49 12.04
CA VAL A 156 1.36 12.28 11.48
C VAL A 156 -0.16 12.32 11.59
N ASP A 157 -0.69 13.18 12.44
CA ASP A 157 -2.09 13.52 12.64
C ASP A 157 -2.55 14.71 11.78
N SER A 158 -1.79 15.10 10.76
CA SER A 158 -2.20 16.12 9.79
C SER A 158 -2.97 15.47 8.62
N LEU A 159 -3.89 16.22 8.00
CA LEU A 159 -4.62 15.72 6.82
C LEU A 159 -3.67 15.41 5.64
N GLY A 160 -2.55 16.12 5.54
CA GLY A 160 -1.50 15.88 4.56
C GLY A 160 -0.76 14.54 4.75
N PHE A 161 -0.89 13.90 5.91
CA PHE A 161 -0.43 12.53 6.15
C PHE A 161 -1.58 11.53 6.01
N ILE A 162 -2.71 11.81 6.67
CA ILE A 162 -3.85 10.88 6.76
C ILE A 162 -4.49 10.62 5.39
N LEU A 163 -4.68 11.65 4.56
CA LEU A 163 -5.35 11.47 3.26
C LEU A 163 -4.50 10.66 2.28
N PRO A 164 -3.19 10.95 2.09
CA PRO A 164 -2.37 10.13 1.22
C PRO A 164 -2.19 8.70 1.72
N SER A 165 -2.03 8.47 3.03
CA SER A 165 -1.94 7.10 3.56
C SER A 165 -3.24 6.34 3.38
N ALA A 166 -4.40 6.94 3.67
CA ALA A 166 -5.70 6.34 3.40
C ALA A 166 -5.88 6.04 1.91
N THR A 167 -5.44 6.96 1.03
CA THR A 167 -5.47 6.77 -0.42
C THR A 167 -4.58 5.59 -0.83
N GLY A 168 -3.36 5.49 -0.30
CA GLY A 168 -2.45 4.38 -0.60
C GLY A 168 -3.01 3.04 -0.14
N ALA A 169 -3.64 3.02 1.03
CA ALA A 169 -4.25 1.81 1.57
C ALA A 169 -5.48 1.37 0.78
N TRP A 170 -6.38 2.29 0.45
CA TRP A 170 -7.57 1.99 -0.35
C TRP A 170 -7.24 1.62 -1.79
N PHE A 171 -6.37 2.40 -2.44
CA PHE A 171 -6.05 2.26 -3.85
C PHE A 171 -5.48 0.88 -4.18
N PHE A 172 -4.59 0.34 -3.34
CA PHE A 172 -3.99 -0.98 -3.59
C PHE A 172 -5.00 -2.12 -3.44
N SER A 173 -5.93 -2.04 -2.48
CA SER A 173 -7.04 -3.00 -2.42
C SER A 173 -8.00 -2.86 -3.59
N ALA A 174 -8.37 -1.64 -3.97
CA ALA A 174 -9.26 -1.41 -5.10
C ALA A 174 -8.65 -1.88 -6.43
N MET A 175 -7.33 -1.72 -6.60
CA MET A 175 -6.60 -2.17 -7.76
C MET A 175 -6.64 -3.71 -7.90
N ALA A 176 -6.67 -4.44 -6.78
CA ALA A 176 -6.84 -5.89 -6.81
C ALA A 176 -8.18 -6.32 -7.40
N GLU A 177 -9.21 -5.46 -7.44
CA GLU A 177 -10.49 -5.77 -8.09
C GLU A 177 -10.50 -5.51 -9.60
N TRP A 178 -9.45 -4.92 -10.16
CA TRP A 178 -9.39 -4.62 -11.58
C TRP A 178 -8.87 -5.84 -12.33
N PRO A 179 -9.68 -6.51 -13.19
CA PRO A 179 -9.26 -7.74 -13.85
C PRO A 179 -8.00 -7.56 -14.70
N TRP A 180 -7.81 -6.37 -15.27
CA TRP A 180 -6.65 -6.01 -16.08
C TRP A 180 -5.38 -5.71 -15.26
N ALA A 181 -5.49 -5.56 -13.94
CA ALA A 181 -4.36 -5.34 -13.04
C ALA A 181 -3.88 -6.61 -12.33
N ARG A 182 -4.66 -7.71 -12.40
CA ARG A 182 -4.35 -9.03 -11.81
C ARG A 182 -3.34 -9.81 -12.66
N HIS A 183 -2.16 -9.27 -12.87
CA HIS A 183 -1.08 -9.92 -13.61
C HIS A 183 0.22 -9.98 -12.82
N ASN A 184 0.90 -11.12 -12.92
CA ASN A 184 2.23 -11.28 -12.35
C ASN A 184 3.27 -10.50 -13.18
N VAL A 185 4.33 -10.04 -12.51
CA VAL A 185 5.48 -9.41 -13.16
C VAL A 185 6.48 -10.51 -13.54
N SER A 186 6.28 -11.12 -14.70
CA SER A 186 7.26 -12.02 -15.31
C SER A 186 7.46 -11.64 -16.78
N MET A 187 8.64 -11.95 -17.35
CA MET A 187 8.93 -11.59 -18.74
C MET A 187 7.88 -12.16 -19.71
N HIS A 188 7.43 -13.40 -19.47
CA HIS A 188 6.36 -14.03 -20.24
C HIS A 188 5.03 -13.30 -20.07
N GLN A 189 4.64 -12.96 -18.83
CA GLN A 189 3.39 -12.22 -18.57
C GLN A 189 3.42 -10.85 -19.24
N ILE A 190 4.52 -10.10 -19.12
CA ILE A 190 4.70 -8.80 -19.74
C ILE A 190 4.58 -8.91 -21.27
N MET A 191 5.29 -9.84 -21.89
CA MET A 191 5.34 -9.92 -23.36
C MET A 191 4.08 -10.51 -23.99
N CYS A 192 3.40 -11.44 -23.31
CA CYS A 192 2.36 -12.26 -23.92
C CYS A 192 0.96 -12.04 -23.37
N MET A 193 0.82 -11.59 -22.11
CA MET A 193 -0.46 -11.63 -21.37
C MET A 193 -0.94 -10.27 -20.90
N TRP A 194 -0.04 -9.29 -20.72
CA TRP A 194 -0.40 -7.97 -20.21
C TRP A 194 -1.32 -7.23 -21.18
N PRO A 195 -2.49 -6.75 -20.73
CA PRO A 195 -3.36 -5.92 -21.56
C PRO A 195 -2.79 -4.51 -21.72
N ASP A 196 -3.11 -3.83 -22.82
CA ASP A 196 -2.67 -2.45 -23.10
C ASP A 196 -2.95 -1.47 -21.94
N LYS A 197 -4.09 -1.66 -21.26
CA LYS A 197 -4.48 -0.85 -20.09
C LYS A 197 -3.45 -0.95 -18.96
N LEU A 198 -2.90 -2.15 -18.73
CA LEU A 198 -1.86 -2.36 -17.73
C LEU A 198 -0.54 -1.69 -18.13
N PHE A 199 -0.17 -1.73 -19.42
CA PHE A 199 1.02 -0.99 -19.90
C PHE A 199 0.90 0.51 -19.71
N VAL A 200 -0.26 1.10 -20.05
CA VAL A 200 -0.52 2.53 -19.83
C VAL A 200 -0.44 2.86 -18.35
N PHE A 201 -1.04 2.04 -17.49
CA PHE A 201 -1.01 2.21 -16.05
C PHE A 201 0.42 2.13 -15.48
N VAL A 202 1.16 1.07 -15.81
CA VAL A 202 2.56 0.88 -15.37
C VAL A 202 3.45 1.99 -15.90
N GLY A 203 3.28 2.42 -17.15
CA GLY A 203 4.00 3.55 -17.75
C GLY A 203 3.73 4.86 -17.01
N PHE A 204 2.48 5.14 -16.66
CA PHE A 204 2.11 6.30 -15.86
C PHE A 204 2.72 6.25 -14.46
N MET A 205 2.55 5.13 -13.74
CA MET A 205 3.09 4.96 -12.39
C MET A 205 4.61 5.04 -12.37
N SER A 206 5.29 4.44 -13.35
CA SER A 206 6.74 4.51 -13.52
C SER A 206 7.21 5.94 -13.79
N SER A 207 6.45 6.70 -14.58
CA SER A 207 6.74 8.12 -14.85
C SER A 207 6.60 8.99 -13.59
N CYS A 208 5.54 8.78 -12.82
CA CYS A 208 5.34 9.43 -11.52
C CYS A 208 6.48 9.11 -10.54
N PHE A 209 6.86 7.83 -10.45
CA PHE A 209 7.95 7.39 -9.60
C PHE A 209 9.30 7.98 -10.02
N ALA A 210 9.60 7.98 -11.31
CA ALA A 210 10.81 8.58 -11.87
C ALA A 210 10.86 10.10 -11.59
N PHE A 211 9.73 10.79 -11.74
CA PHE A 211 9.62 12.22 -11.44
C PHE A 211 9.87 12.51 -9.96
N VAL A 212 9.22 11.77 -9.04
CA VAL A 212 9.43 11.94 -7.59
C VAL A 212 10.88 11.65 -7.21
N SER A 213 11.45 10.58 -7.74
CA SER A 213 12.86 10.21 -7.51
C SER A 213 13.81 11.28 -8.02
N PHE A 214 13.58 11.81 -9.22
CA PHE A 214 14.34 12.92 -9.79
C PHE A 214 14.24 14.17 -8.89
N MET A 215 13.05 14.53 -8.42
CA MET A 215 12.84 15.65 -7.50
C MET A 215 13.59 15.46 -6.19
N HIS A 216 13.62 14.23 -5.65
CA HIS A 216 14.42 13.87 -4.48
C HIS A 216 15.92 14.06 -4.72
N VAL A 217 16.45 13.57 -5.84
CA VAL A 217 17.88 13.72 -6.19
C VAL A 217 18.23 15.19 -6.36
N TYR A 218 17.45 15.92 -7.17
CA TYR A 218 17.68 17.33 -7.46
C TYR A 218 17.66 18.19 -6.18
N LYS A 219 16.62 18.03 -5.34
CA LYS A 219 16.53 18.76 -4.08
C LYS A 219 17.58 18.31 -3.07
N GLY A 220 17.88 17.01 -3.02
CA GLY A 220 18.92 16.46 -2.16
C GLY A 220 20.30 17.01 -2.50
N PHE A 221 20.59 17.22 -3.79
CA PHE A 221 21.81 17.87 -4.26
C PHE A 221 21.84 19.35 -3.85
N LYS A 222 20.74 20.09 -4.11
CA LYS A 222 20.62 21.51 -3.73
C LYS A 222 20.75 21.75 -2.23
N ASP A 223 20.21 20.86 -1.41
CA ASP A 223 20.28 20.93 0.05
C ASP A 223 21.60 20.34 0.61
N GLY A 224 22.48 19.79 -0.24
CA GLY A 224 23.77 19.23 0.19
C GLY A 224 23.68 17.93 1.00
N ILE A 225 22.54 17.22 0.93
CA ILE A 225 22.28 16.01 1.75
C ILE A 225 22.37 14.71 0.95
N ILE A 226 22.55 14.76 -0.38
CA ILE A 226 22.43 13.58 -1.26
C ILE A 226 23.37 12.43 -0.87
N PHE A 227 24.61 12.74 -0.49
CA PHE A 227 25.58 11.72 -0.12
C PHE A 227 25.15 10.95 1.14
N GLY A 228 24.70 11.68 2.18
CA GLY A 228 24.14 11.05 3.38
C GLY A 228 22.91 10.20 3.07
N ARG A 229 22.09 10.60 2.10
CA ARG A 229 20.91 9.81 1.66
C ARG A 229 21.29 8.55 0.92
N LEU A 230 22.30 8.60 0.06
CA LEU A 230 22.79 7.42 -0.65
C LEU A 230 23.40 6.40 0.32
N LEU A 231 24.15 6.85 1.34
CA LEU A 231 24.68 5.97 2.38
C LEU A 231 23.57 5.35 3.22
N GLU A 232 22.61 6.16 3.68
CA GLU A 232 21.44 5.69 4.43
C GLU A 232 20.65 4.65 3.63
N PHE A 233 20.30 4.96 2.37
CA PHE A 233 19.59 4.04 1.48
C PHE A 233 20.38 2.75 1.24
N SER A 234 21.68 2.84 0.97
CA SER A 234 22.53 1.68 0.70
C SER A 234 22.64 0.78 1.94
N PHE A 235 22.84 1.36 3.12
CA PHE A 235 22.90 0.60 4.36
C PHE A 235 21.57 -0.10 4.64
N THR A 236 20.46 0.61 4.51
CA THR A 236 19.14 0.02 4.74
C THR A 236 18.84 -1.07 3.70
N PHE A 237 19.15 -0.84 2.43
CA PHE A 237 19.04 -1.85 1.39
C PHE A 237 19.89 -3.07 1.71
N LEU A 238 21.15 -2.92 2.13
CA LEU A 238 21.99 -4.08 2.49
C LEU A 238 21.41 -4.86 3.68
N VAL A 239 20.95 -4.19 4.73
CA VAL A 239 20.37 -4.87 5.91
C VAL A 239 19.10 -5.64 5.56
N PHE A 240 18.22 -5.06 4.74
CA PHE A 240 16.89 -5.61 4.48
C PHE A 240 16.80 -6.43 3.18
N ALA A 241 17.72 -6.24 2.24
CA ALA A 241 17.81 -7.04 1.01
C ALA A 241 18.82 -8.19 1.11
N TYR A 242 19.69 -8.21 2.12
CA TYR A 242 20.56 -9.38 2.37
C TYR A 242 19.79 -10.71 2.48
N PRO A 243 18.63 -10.78 3.15
CA PRO A 243 17.82 -12.00 3.18
C PRO A 243 17.38 -12.51 1.80
N ILE A 244 17.26 -11.64 0.80
CA ILE A 244 16.90 -12.01 -0.58
C ILE A 244 17.96 -12.94 -1.18
N GLY A 245 19.24 -12.62 -0.98
CA GLY A 245 20.34 -13.44 -1.47
C GLY A 245 20.60 -14.69 -0.62
N ALA A 246 20.17 -14.67 0.65
CA ALA A 246 20.42 -15.76 1.59
C ALA A 246 19.39 -16.89 1.52
N SER A 247 18.20 -16.65 0.96
CA SER A 247 17.13 -17.66 0.90
C SER A 247 16.43 -17.66 -0.46
N PRO A 248 16.37 -18.82 -1.16
CA PRO A 248 15.58 -18.94 -2.39
C PRO A 248 14.06 -18.82 -2.15
N PHE A 249 13.63 -18.84 -0.88
CA PHE A 249 12.23 -18.70 -0.48
C PHE A 249 11.83 -17.27 -0.12
N PHE A 250 12.74 -16.30 -0.27
CA PHE A 250 12.42 -14.91 -0.05
C PHE A 250 11.63 -14.37 -1.25
N HIS A 251 10.44 -13.82 -1.00
CA HIS A 251 9.66 -13.10 -2.00
C HIS A 251 9.57 -11.62 -1.60
N PHE A 252 10.00 -10.72 -2.48
CA PHE A 252 9.96 -9.28 -2.22
C PHE A 252 8.56 -8.74 -2.53
N HIS A 253 7.66 -8.76 -1.55
CA HIS A 253 6.31 -8.25 -1.75
C HIS A 253 6.31 -6.73 -1.96
N HIS A 254 5.41 -6.25 -2.81
CA HIS A 254 5.34 -4.84 -3.20
C HIS A 254 5.00 -3.90 -2.04
N TRP A 255 4.27 -4.36 -1.00
CA TRP A 255 4.05 -3.56 0.21
C TRP A 255 5.33 -3.41 1.05
N PHE A 256 6.23 -4.41 1.04
CA PHE A 256 7.55 -4.29 1.65
C PHE A 256 8.44 -3.34 0.84
N ALA A 257 8.32 -3.34 -0.49
CA ALA A 257 8.96 -2.32 -1.34
C ALA A 257 8.50 -0.90 -0.98
N ALA A 258 7.19 -0.72 -0.78
CA ALA A 258 6.62 0.56 -0.37
C ALA A 258 7.11 1.00 1.01
N TRP A 259 7.23 0.09 1.98
CA TRP A 259 7.86 0.36 3.27
C TRP A 259 9.31 0.82 3.11
N LEU A 260 10.11 0.04 2.36
CA LEU A 260 11.55 0.28 2.18
C LEU A 260 11.80 1.64 1.51
N VAL A 261 11.10 1.90 0.40
CA VAL A 261 11.26 3.13 -0.37
C VAL A 261 10.62 4.32 0.34
N GLY A 262 9.45 4.12 0.95
CA GLY A 262 8.65 5.15 1.60
C GLY A 262 9.39 5.88 2.71
N MET A 263 10.12 5.14 3.57
CA MET A 263 10.88 5.77 4.66
C MET A 263 12.05 6.66 4.16
N HIS A 264 12.48 6.51 2.90
CA HIS A 264 13.48 7.38 2.29
C HIS A 264 12.88 8.60 1.58
N PHE A 265 11.55 8.67 1.41
CA PHE A 265 10.84 9.88 0.98
C PHE A 265 10.65 10.89 2.12
N ASN A 266 11.77 11.20 2.79
CA ASN A 266 11.81 11.95 4.04
C ASN A 266 12.54 13.30 3.87
N GLN A 267 12.26 14.05 2.80
CA GLN A 267 12.73 15.43 2.68
C GLN A 267 11.78 16.40 3.37
N LYS A 268 12.25 17.63 3.63
CA LYS A 268 11.47 18.71 4.28
C LYS A 268 10.32 19.26 3.44
N TYR A 269 10.15 18.79 2.21
CA TYR A 269 9.15 19.29 1.27
C TYR A 269 7.83 18.53 1.43
N TRP A 270 6.71 19.25 1.28
CA TRP A 270 5.38 18.66 1.44
C TRP A 270 5.12 17.46 0.52
N TRP A 271 5.56 17.52 -0.74
CA TRP A 271 5.34 16.46 -1.72
C TRP A 271 6.09 15.18 -1.34
N SER A 272 7.28 15.30 -0.75
CA SER A 272 8.04 14.15 -0.23
C SER A 272 7.29 13.50 0.92
N TYR A 273 6.76 14.32 1.83
CA TYR A 273 5.95 13.84 2.95
C TYR A 273 4.67 13.13 2.50
N THR A 274 3.99 13.68 1.48
CA THR A 274 2.83 13.06 0.85
C THR A 274 3.15 11.69 0.26
N VAL A 275 4.29 11.53 -0.44
CA VAL A 275 4.68 10.23 -1.02
C VAL A 275 5.08 9.25 0.09
N LEU A 276 5.79 9.69 1.13
CA LEU A 276 6.07 8.85 2.31
C LEU A 276 4.79 8.34 2.95
N ALA A 277 3.80 9.21 3.14
CA ALA A 277 2.50 8.85 3.69
C ALA A 277 1.72 7.89 2.77
N LEU A 278 1.75 8.12 1.45
CA LEU A 278 1.17 7.21 0.46
C LEU A 278 1.79 5.81 0.57
N CYS A 279 3.13 5.71 0.55
CA CYS A 279 3.86 4.46 0.69
C CYS A 279 3.58 3.76 2.04
N PHE A 280 3.44 4.54 3.13
CA PHE A 280 3.00 4.02 4.41
C PHE A 280 1.60 3.36 4.32
N GLY A 281 0.68 4.00 3.61
CA GLY A 281 -0.64 3.43 3.28
C GLY A 281 -0.57 2.08 2.57
N VAL A 282 0.26 2.00 1.52
CA VAL A 282 0.49 0.75 0.77
C VAL A 282 1.06 -0.35 1.68
N TYR A 283 1.97 0.00 2.59
CA TYR A 283 2.51 -0.95 3.55
C TYR A 283 1.45 -1.46 4.53
N VAL A 284 0.66 -0.56 5.11
CA VAL A 284 -0.43 -0.93 6.03
C VAL A 284 -1.48 -1.80 5.34
N ASN A 285 -1.77 -1.55 4.06
CA ASN A 285 -2.63 -2.42 3.25
C ASN A 285 -2.15 -3.87 3.22
N GLY A 286 -0.86 -4.07 2.92
CA GLY A 286 -0.24 -5.39 2.89
C GLY A 286 -0.39 -6.14 4.21
N ILE A 287 -0.04 -5.48 5.33
CA ILE A 287 -0.22 -6.07 6.67
C ILE A 287 -1.68 -6.42 6.93
N ALA A 288 -2.60 -5.50 6.63
CA ALA A 288 -4.01 -5.66 6.95
C ALA A 288 -4.69 -6.80 6.16
N GLY A 289 -4.26 -7.03 4.92
CA GLY A 289 -4.81 -8.05 4.03
C GLY A 289 -4.14 -9.43 4.14
N TYR A 290 -2.82 -9.46 4.34
CA TYR A 290 -2.00 -10.67 4.17
C TYR A 290 -1.03 -10.93 5.33
N GLY A 291 -1.03 -10.04 6.32
CA GLY A 291 -0.08 -10.06 7.42
C GLY A 291 1.30 -9.53 7.10
N ARG A 292 2.16 -9.57 8.11
CA ARG A 292 3.51 -9.03 7.99
C ARG A 292 4.35 -10.02 7.20
N ASP A 293 4.71 -9.64 5.97
CA ASP A 293 5.67 -10.40 5.17
C ASP A 293 6.97 -10.54 5.95
N SER A 294 7.24 -11.75 6.43
CA SER A 294 8.42 -11.95 7.25
C SER A 294 9.63 -11.71 6.38
N LEU A 295 10.53 -10.82 6.81
CA LEU A 295 11.89 -10.66 6.24
C LEU A 295 12.66 -11.99 6.12
N LEU A 296 12.13 -13.09 6.66
CA LEU A 296 12.65 -14.46 6.67
C LEU A 296 11.68 -15.51 6.08
N GLY A 297 10.75 -15.11 5.21
CA GLY A 297 9.98 -15.99 4.30
C GLY A 297 9.13 -17.12 4.93
N CYS A 298 8.57 -17.96 4.06
CA CYS A 298 7.72 -19.14 4.35
C CYS A 298 8.25 -20.10 5.41
N GLN A 299 9.53 -19.99 5.81
CA GLN A 299 10.09 -20.70 6.96
C GLN A 299 9.45 -20.29 8.28
N MET A 300 9.04 -19.03 8.48
CA MET A 300 8.31 -18.65 9.69
C MET A 300 6.89 -19.22 9.69
N ALA A 301 6.22 -19.29 8.53
CA ALA A 301 4.94 -19.98 8.37
C ALA A 301 5.07 -21.49 8.61
N TYR A 302 6.13 -22.13 8.09
CA TYR A 302 6.49 -23.52 8.37
C TYR A 302 6.88 -23.75 9.84
N TYR A 303 7.61 -22.81 10.45
CA TYR A 303 8.04 -22.89 11.85
C TYR A 303 6.87 -22.70 12.81
N ASN A 304 5.96 -21.75 12.52
CA ASN A 304 4.71 -21.57 13.27
C ASN A 304 3.80 -22.79 13.13
N SER A 305 3.65 -23.35 11.92
CA SER A 305 2.86 -24.58 11.72
C SER A 305 3.48 -25.81 12.41
N LYS A 306 4.81 -25.92 12.47
CA LYS A 306 5.50 -27.01 13.21
C LYS A 306 5.54 -26.83 14.73
N GLN A 307 5.86 -25.64 15.25
CA GLN A 307 6.11 -25.43 16.68
C GLN A 307 4.84 -25.26 17.51
N GLN A 308 3.77 -24.71 16.95
CA GLN A 308 2.54 -24.45 17.71
C GLN A 308 1.67 -25.69 17.87
N LYS A 309 2.09 -26.85 17.32
CA LYS A 309 1.32 -28.10 17.34
C LYS A 309 -0.15 -27.86 16.94
N CYS A 310 -0.40 -26.94 15.99
CA CYS A 310 -1.76 -26.69 15.52
C CYS A 310 -2.35 -28.02 15.07
N GLY A 311 -3.39 -28.46 15.78
CA GLY A 311 -4.02 -29.78 15.61
C GLY A 311 -4.62 -30.02 14.21
N HIS A 312 -4.60 -29.02 13.34
CA HIS A 312 -5.02 -29.12 11.94
C HIS A 312 -4.01 -29.85 11.02
N LEU A 313 -2.82 -30.19 11.51
CA LEU A 313 -1.93 -31.16 10.83
C LEU A 313 -2.08 -32.58 11.39
N LYS A 314 -3.05 -32.81 12.28
CA LYS A 314 -3.24 -34.08 13.00
C LYS A 314 -4.51 -34.86 12.62
N SER A 315 -5.24 -34.44 11.59
CA SER A 315 -6.21 -35.33 10.94
C SER A 315 -5.52 -35.97 9.75
N GLU A 316 -5.45 -37.31 9.76
CA GLU A 316 -4.78 -38.17 8.78
C GLU A 316 -5.28 -38.03 7.32
N GLU A 317 -6.18 -37.08 7.01
CA GLU A 317 -6.89 -37.08 5.73
C GLU A 317 -6.75 -35.83 4.86
N THR A 318 -6.24 -34.68 5.30
CA THR A 318 -6.06 -33.54 4.37
C THR A 318 -5.14 -32.46 4.92
N VAL A 319 -3.84 -32.57 4.62
CA VAL A 319 -2.89 -31.46 4.74
C VAL A 319 -2.68 -30.86 3.34
N PHE A 320 -3.65 -30.06 2.92
CA PHE A 320 -3.52 -29.15 1.78
C PHE A 320 -2.80 -27.90 2.26
N CYS A 321 -1.56 -27.70 1.83
CA CYS A 321 -0.91 -26.37 1.66
C CYS A 321 0.59 -26.48 1.37
N PHE A 322 1.18 -27.68 1.32
CA PHE A 322 2.55 -27.84 0.80
C PHE A 322 2.84 -29.19 0.15
N TYR A 323 1.95 -30.18 0.28
CA TYR A 323 2.19 -31.55 -0.16
C TYR A 323 1.52 -31.94 -1.48
N GLU A 324 0.56 -31.16 -2.00
CA GLU A 324 -0.19 -31.57 -3.21
C GLU A 324 0.45 -31.22 -4.55
N GLU A 325 1.48 -30.36 -4.58
CA GLU A 325 2.29 -30.18 -5.80
C GLU A 325 3.53 -31.09 -5.83
N LEU A 326 3.61 -32.06 -4.93
CA LEU A 326 4.49 -33.20 -5.14
C LEU A 326 3.90 -34.07 -6.25
N PRO A 327 4.66 -34.40 -7.30
CA PRO A 327 4.14 -35.18 -8.41
C PRO A 327 3.52 -36.48 -7.89
N THR A 328 2.23 -36.67 -8.17
CA THR A 328 1.37 -37.82 -7.81
C THR A 328 1.78 -39.14 -8.48
N GLY A 329 3.03 -39.27 -8.90
CA GLY A 329 3.59 -40.46 -9.54
C GLY A 329 4.25 -41.45 -8.58
N TYR A 330 4.41 -41.13 -7.29
CA TYR A 330 4.97 -42.07 -6.31
C TYR A 330 3.86 -42.82 -5.58
N ASN A 331 3.68 -44.09 -5.97
CA ASN A 331 2.87 -45.07 -5.26
C ASN A 331 3.22 -45.05 -3.75
N THR A 332 2.32 -44.53 -2.93
CA THR A 332 2.45 -44.40 -1.49
C THR A 332 2.21 -45.74 -0.80
N SER A 333 3.22 -46.61 -0.86
CA SER A 333 3.49 -47.63 0.17
C SER A 333 4.90 -47.48 0.72
N VAL A 334 5.42 -46.25 0.74
CA VAL A 334 6.72 -45.97 1.33
C VAL A 334 6.55 -45.89 2.84
N ASN A 335 7.00 -46.95 3.52
CA ASN A 335 7.08 -47.03 4.97
C ASN A 335 7.92 -45.86 5.51
N PHE A 336 7.29 -44.95 6.26
CA PHE A 336 7.88 -43.70 6.75
C PHE A 336 9.14 -43.92 7.60
N GLU A 337 9.31 -45.11 8.20
CA GLU A 337 10.52 -45.46 8.97
C GLU A 337 11.78 -45.62 8.10
N THR A 338 11.64 -45.94 6.81
CA THR A 338 12.79 -46.14 5.90
C THR A 338 13.30 -44.85 5.28
N LEU A 339 12.52 -43.75 5.36
CA LEU A 339 12.88 -42.47 4.73
C LEU A 339 13.82 -41.63 5.62
N ASN A 340 13.94 -41.96 6.90
CA ASN A 340 14.78 -41.23 7.85
C ASN A 340 16.29 -41.54 7.75
N SER A 341 16.70 -42.59 7.04
CA SER A 341 18.11 -43.02 7.02
C SER A 341 18.86 -42.74 5.71
N THR A 342 18.23 -42.14 4.70
CA THR A 342 18.85 -42.06 3.35
C THR A 342 18.69 -40.72 2.63
N ILE A 343 18.26 -39.67 3.32
CA ILE A 343 18.28 -38.31 2.76
C ILE A 343 19.50 -37.59 3.34
N GLU A 344 20.69 -38.00 2.90
CA GLU A 344 21.85 -37.13 2.92
C GLU A 344 21.59 -35.94 1.97
N GLY A 345 22.08 -34.77 2.38
CA GLY A 345 21.56 -33.48 1.94
C GLY A 345 21.57 -33.21 0.43
N ASN A 346 20.67 -32.29 0.05
CA ASN A 346 20.58 -31.54 -1.22
C ASN A 346 19.61 -32.05 -2.29
N GLN A 347 18.87 -33.15 -2.09
CA GLN A 347 17.76 -33.50 -2.98
C GLN A 347 16.44 -32.90 -2.48
N PHE A 348 16.35 -31.57 -2.44
CA PHE A 348 15.06 -30.90 -2.28
C PHE A 348 14.29 -31.02 -3.60
N PHE A 349 13.25 -31.88 -3.57
CA PHE A 349 12.03 -31.88 -4.38
C PHE A 349 12.19 -31.96 -5.92
N GLY A 350 11.65 -33.04 -6.48
CA GLY A 350 11.55 -33.31 -7.92
C GLY A 350 10.61 -32.39 -8.70
N PHE A 351 10.75 -31.07 -8.54
CA PHE A 351 10.49 -30.17 -9.65
C PHE A 351 11.65 -30.39 -10.62
N GLY A 352 11.43 -31.08 -11.74
CA GLY A 352 12.35 -30.94 -12.87
C GLY A 352 12.56 -29.44 -13.07
N GLU A 353 13.82 -28.99 -13.26
CA GLU A 353 14.15 -27.56 -13.40
C GLU A 353 13.02 -26.88 -14.17
N PRO A 354 12.24 -25.97 -13.54
CA PRO A 354 11.11 -25.35 -14.20
C PRO A 354 11.65 -24.77 -15.50
N GLN A 355 11.28 -25.40 -16.62
CA GLN A 355 11.77 -24.98 -17.92
C GLN A 355 11.32 -23.52 -18.03
N PRO A 356 12.25 -22.57 -18.14
CA PRO A 356 11.89 -21.17 -18.14
C PRO A 356 10.90 -20.98 -19.29
N LEU A 357 9.69 -20.49 -18.97
CA LEU A 357 8.67 -20.21 -19.98
C LEU A 357 9.33 -19.37 -21.07
N ASP A 358 9.35 -19.89 -22.30
CA ASP A 358 9.94 -19.19 -23.42
C ASP A 358 9.09 -17.96 -23.74
N TRP A 359 9.50 -16.82 -23.20
CA TRP A 359 8.84 -15.53 -23.41
C TRP A 359 8.85 -15.10 -24.88
N ARG A 360 9.66 -15.74 -25.74
CA ARG A 360 9.68 -15.48 -27.19
C ARG A 360 8.57 -16.22 -27.92
N ASN A 361 7.97 -17.23 -27.28
CA ASN A 361 6.91 -18.03 -27.87
C ASN A 361 5.60 -17.93 -27.07
N CYS A 362 4.83 -16.86 -27.30
CA CYS A 362 3.52 -16.66 -26.68
C CYS A 362 2.47 -17.69 -27.12
N SER A 363 2.74 -18.51 -28.14
CA SER A 363 1.79 -19.53 -28.63
C SER A 363 1.68 -20.77 -27.73
N ALA A 364 2.63 -20.96 -26.79
CA ALA A 364 2.63 -22.11 -25.87
C ALA A 364 1.57 -22.02 -24.74
N GLY A 365 0.94 -20.86 -24.55
CA GLY A 365 -0.10 -20.65 -23.53
C GLY A 365 -1.52 -21.07 -23.93
N GLY A 366 -1.71 -21.63 -25.13
CA GLY A 366 -3.03 -22.03 -25.65
C GLY A 366 -3.65 -23.30 -25.05
N GLY A 367 -2.97 -23.94 -24.09
CA GLY A 367 -3.51 -25.10 -23.38
C GLY A 367 -4.37 -24.68 -22.20
N GLY A 368 -5.61 -24.29 -22.48
CA GLY A 368 -6.78 -24.18 -21.58
C GLY A 368 -6.51 -23.92 -20.08
N HIS A 369 -6.76 -22.68 -19.65
CA HIS A 369 -7.18 -22.39 -18.28
C HIS A 369 -8.70 -22.47 -18.15
#